data_AF-A0AAD7MLC9-F1
#
_entry.id   AF-A0AAD7MLC9-F1
#
_cell.length_a   1.000
_cell.length_b   1.000
_cell.length_c   1.000
_cell.angle_alpha   90.00
_cell.angle_beta   90.00
_cell.angle_gamma   90.00
#
_symmetry.space_group_name_H-M   'P 1'
#
loop_
_entity.id
_entity.type
_entity.pdbx_description
1 polymer ?
#
loop_
_entity_poly.entity_id
_entity_poly.type
_entity_poly.pdbx_seq_one_letter_code
_entity_poly.pdbx_strand_id
1 'polypeptide(L)'
;MTLSLSTLPTDIILEVVKFLHLPDPLSLLSTCSYIYRLSTERSFWLSVLETTRRKSPIACPRHTDLSQYTLDALKDLAVSWLKLQTNWSQPFPRLAHPVTSTALPEDVGIVFIVPGTDILLLTTAGTVLCWDVKSNEPFPLPAIEIDWPIFDVSAPSEVPGITSVAFLVRTSDIAERRHVFTIAHEARKAVSFAGRYSEFSGPSDPHRDTQSLFLTEDVVGTVVVVHDRRDCTVTVGAVTESDNRPDSTSVLKLPHTFSYEHEMVVSVVYKGHLYHFIEDGHSVQIQHIARNSLLSGECAQAGLYSSDSSLTSISGPLDSAFSMIPSTPYYGVGAVFVRCTDTHFSISFLPTALTDAIDDGVSSPLTFGAPCVSKIIQGKEVSANLMWLDHSGFNAAFVVQSAMATAALLLVRYHPDTKSISQHTIKVPESIDLDAPNAVCVDDTAGAVHLVDKQGVLWTLRYV
;
A
#
# COMPACT_ATOMS: atom_id res chain seq x y z
N MET A 1 44.76 -22.35 -3.78
CA MET A 1 43.67 -23.34 -3.61
C MET A 1 42.38 -22.68 -4.04
N THR A 2 41.66 -23.24 -4.99
CA THR A 2 40.33 -22.76 -5.41
C THR A 2 39.28 -23.56 -4.66
N LEU A 3 38.50 -22.90 -3.80
CA LEU A 3 37.35 -23.50 -3.15
C LEU A 3 36.22 -23.64 -4.19
N SER A 4 35.69 -24.85 -4.36
CA SER A 4 34.53 -25.10 -5.23
C SER A 4 33.26 -25.08 -4.39
N LEU A 5 32.22 -24.38 -4.84
CA LEU A 5 30.93 -24.32 -4.13
C LEU A 5 30.32 -25.71 -3.91
N SER A 6 30.54 -26.65 -4.85
CA SER A 6 30.07 -28.04 -4.76
C SER A 6 30.75 -28.86 -3.65
N THR A 7 31.86 -28.37 -3.10
CA THR A 7 32.57 -29.02 -1.98
C THR A 7 32.12 -28.51 -0.61
N LEU A 8 31.27 -27.47 -0.59
CA LEU A 8 30.75 -26.93 0.66
C LEU A 8 29.60 -27.82 1.19
N PRO A 9 29.47 -27.93 2.52
CA PRO A 9 28.29 -28.49 3.17
C PRO A 9 26.99 -27.79 2.73
N THR A 10 25.89 -28.55 2.66
CA THR A 10 24.58 -28.06 2.18
C THR A 10 24.08 -26.85 2.96
N ASP A 11 24.23 -26.85 4.28
CA ASP A 11 23.88 -25.74 5.17
C ASP A 11 24.63 -24.45 4.84
N ILE A 12 25.91 -24.53 4.47
CA ILE A 12 26.67 -23.35 4.02
C ILE A 12 26.15 -22.83 2.68
N ILE A 13 25.77 -23.71 1.75
CA ILE A 13 25.16 -23.29 0.48
C ILE A 13 23.80 -22.63 0.74
N LEU A 14 22.99 -23.19 1.65
CA LEU A 14 21.73 -22.60 2.08
C LEU A 14 21.92 -21.22 2.73
N GLU A 15 23.01 -21.01 3.45
CA GLU A 15 23.35 -19.69 3.99
C GLU A 15 23.74 -18.70 2.88
N VAL A 16 24.52 -19.14 1.88
CA VAL A 16 24.91 -18.29 0.74
C VAL A 16 23.69 -17.83 -0.06
N VAL A 17 22.72 -18.71 -0.32
CA VAL A 17 21.53 -18.34 -1.12
C VAL A 17 20.64 -17.31 -0.44
N LYS A 18 20.73 -17.12 0.90
CA LYS A 18 20.00 -16.05 1.61
C LYS A 18 20.43 -14.65 1.19
N PHE A 19 21.63 -14.50 0.62
CA PHE A 19 22.15 -13.23 0.14
C PHE A 19 21.83 -12.97 -1.34
N LEU A 20 21.24 -13.94 -2.03
CA LEU A 20 20.92 -13.87 -3.45
C LEU A 20 19.45 -13.45 -3.67
N HIS A 21 19.18 -12.82 -4.81
CA HIS A 21 17.79 -12.55 -5.23
C HIS A 21 17.26 -13.77 -5.98
N LEU A 22 15.94 -14.05 -5.93
CA LEU A 22 15.36 -15.29 -6.48
C LEU A 22 15.85 -15.72 -7.89
N PRO A 23 16.16 -14.84 -8.86
CA PRO A 23 16.74 -15.26 -10.14
C PRO A 23 18.12 -15.94 -10.04
N ASP A 24 18.95 -15.57 -9.07
CA ASP A 24 20.32 -16.07 -8.97
C ASP A 24 20.40 -17.50 -8.43
N PRO A 25 19.66 -17.91 -7.36
CA PRO A 25 19.59 -19.30 -6.94
C PRO A 25 19.09 -20.22 -8.05
N LEU A 26 18.18 -19.77 -8.91
CA LEU A 26 17.71 -20.57 -10.04
C LEU A 26 18.77 -20.73 -11.12
N SER A 27 19.49 -19.65 -11.40
CA SER A 27 20.68 -19.70 -12.26
C SER A 27 21.70 -20.67 -11.68
N LEU A 28 21.90 -20.65 -10.36
CA LEU A 28 22.79 -21.58 -9.65
C LEU A 28 22.34 -23.03 -9.78
N LEU A 29 21.04 -23.32 -9.63
CA LEU A 29 20.47 -24.67 -9.82
C LEU A 29 20.72 -25.23 -11.23
N SER A 30 20.88 -24.35 -12.23
CA SER A 30 21.16 -24.77 -13.62
C SER A 30 22.63 -25.14 -13.89
N THR A 31 23.54 -24.92 -12.92
CA THR A 31 24.99 -25.07 -13.15
C THR A 31 25.50 -26.51 -13.11
N CYS A 32 25.04 -27.34 -12.17
CA CYS A 32 25.50 -28.72 -12.03
C CYS A 32 24.48 -29.60 -11.28
N SER A 33 24.58 -30.92 -11.45
CA SER A 33 23.62 -31.88 -10.87
C SER A 33 23.60 -31.89 -9.35
N TYR A 34 24.73 -31.65 -8.68
CA TYR A 34 24.79 -31.55 -7.22
C TYR A 34 23.97 -30.38 -6.71
N ILE A 35 24.17 -29.17 -7.26
CA ILE A 35 23.40 -28.00 -6.85
C ILE A 35 21.93 -28.14 -7.29
N TYR A 36 21.67 -28.69 -8.47
CA TYR A 36 20.30 -28.98 -8.91
C TYR A 36 19.50 -29.83 -7.90
N ARG A 37 20.14 -30.76 -7.18
CA ARG A 37 19.47 -31.55 -6.13
C ARG A 37 18.91 -30.68 -5.00
N LEU A 38 19.49 -29.50 -4.73
CA LEU A 38 18.94 -28.56 -3.75
C LEU A 38 17.53 -28.08 -4.13
N SER A 39 17.17 -28.11 -5.41
CA SER A 39 15.80 -27.81 -5.86
C SER A 39 14.74 -28.82 -5.36
N THR A 40 15.17 -29.98 -4.88
CA THR A 40 14.30 -30.99 -4.27
C THR A 40 14.16 -30.82 -2.76
N GLU A 41 15.00 -29.97 -2.15
CA GLU A 41 14.98 -29.69 -0.72
C GLU A 41 13.99 -28.56 -0.39
N ARG A 42 13.09 -28.80 0.55
CA ARG A 42 12.11 -27.77 0.97
C ARG A 42 12.77 -26.57 1.63
N SER A 43 13.81 -26.81 2.42
CA SER A 43 14.59 -25.78 3.13
C SER A 43 15.23 -24.77 2.19
N PHE A 44 15.66 -25.19 1.00
CA PHE A 44 16.16 -24.30 -0.04
C PHE A 44 15.11 -23.26 -0.46
N TRP A 45 13.92 -23.72 -0.84
CA TRP A 45 12.86 -22.83 -1.30
C TRP A 45 12.33 -21.92 -0.20
N LEU A 46 12.19 -22.43 1.03
CA LEU A 46 11.83 -21.61 2.19
C LEU A 46 12.82 -20.46 2.37
N SER A 47 14.13 -20.77 2.39
CA SER A 47 15.18 -19.79 2.58
C SER A 47 15.16 -18.71 1.49
N VAL A 48 15.04 -19.11 0.23
CA VAL A 48 15.04 -18.17 -0.90
C VAL A 48 13.78 -17.31 -0.91
N LEU A 49 12.60 -17.91 -0.68
CA LEU A 49 11.33 -17.17 -0.66
C LEU A 49 11.20 -16.25 0.54
N GLU A 50 11.70 -16.63 1.71
CA GLU A 50 11.75 -15.74 2.88
C GLU A 50 12.64 -14.52 2.62
N THR A 51 13.83 -14.71 2.06
CA THR A 51 14.69 -13.60 1.63
C THR A 51 13.99 -12.72 0.60
N THR A 52 13.34 -13.34 -0.40
CA THR A 52 12.62 -12.61 -1.46
C THR A 52 11.47 -11.80 -0.87
N ARG A 53 10.66 -12.39 0.00
CA ARG A 53 9.52 -11.76 0.69
C ARG A 53 9.93 -10.57 1.55
N ARG A 54 11.16 -10.53 2.07
CA ARG A 54 11.68 -9.36 2.82
C ARG A 54 11.97 -8.16 1.92
N LYS A 55 12.25 -8.39 0.63
CA LYS A 55 12.63 -7.35 -0.33
C LYS A 55 11.50 -6.98 -1.29
N SER A 56 10.58 -7.90 -1.55
CA SER A 56 9.51 -7.71 -2.53
C SER A 56 8.27 -8.53 -2.16
N PRO A 57 7.08 -8.08 -2.56
CA PRO A 57 5.85 -8.86 -2.41
C PRO A 57 5.99 -10.19 -3.17
N ILE A 58 5.43 -11.25 -2.58
CA ILE A 58 5.24 -12.55 -3.23
C ILE A 58 3.74 -12.87 -3.20
N ALA A 59 3.30 -13.86 -3.98
CA ALA A 59 1.89 -14.22 -4.13
C ALA A 59 1.27 -14.89 -2.88
N CYS A 60 1.47 -14.36 -1.68
CA CYS A 60 0.81 -14.79 -0.45
C CYS A 60 0.85 -13.65 0.59
N PRO A 61 -0.08 -13.64 1.56
CA PRO A 61 -0.06 -12.65 2.63
C PRO A 61 1.27 -12.63 3.36
N ARG A 62 1.71 -11.45 3.79
CA ARG A 62 3.06 -11.25 4.33
C ARG A 62 3.37 -12.13 5.53
N HIS A 63 2.38 -12.31 6.42
CA HIS A 63 2.49 -13.06 7.66
C HIS A 63 2.21 -14.56 7.52
N THR A 64 2.00 -15.04 6.29
CA THR A 64 1.79 -16.48 6.03
C THR A 64 3.00 -17.30 6.44
N ASP A 65 2.79 -18.36 7.22
CA ASP A 65 3.85 -19.30 7.54
C ASP A 65 4.18 -20.18 6.32
N LEU A 66 5.24 -19.81 5.60
CA LEU A 66 5.71 -20.56 4.43
C LEU A 66 6.12 -21.99 4.80
N SER A 67 6.47 -22.27 6.06
CA SER A 67 6.81 -23.61 6.52
C SER A 67 5.63 -24.58 6.52
N GLN A 68 4.40 -24.11 6.31
CA GLN A 68 3.22 -24.95 6.13
C GLN A 68 3.02 -25.37 4.67
N TYR A 69 3.73 -24.74 3.72
CA TYR A 69 3.58 -25.02 2.30
C TYR A 69 4.28 -26.32 1.91
N THR A 70 3.70 -27.03 0.95
CA THR A 70 4.35 -28.16 0.28
C THR A 70 5.50 -27.66 -0.59
N LEU A 71 6.44 -28.55 -0.94
CA LEU A 71 7.53 -28.21 -1.85
C LEU A 71 7.02 -27.65 -3.18
N ASP A 72 5.97 -28.25 -3.73
CA ASP A 72 5.38 -27.82 -5.00
C ASP A 72 4.75 -26.42 -4.88
N ALA A 73 4.03 -26.15 -3.79
CA ALA A 73 3.44 -24.83 -3.56
C ALA A 73 4.51 -23.73 -3.40
N LEU A 74 5.65 -24.04 -2.76
CA LEU A 74 6.80 -23.11 -2.70
C LEU A 74 7.40 -22.88 -4.09
N LYS A 75 7.57 -23.92 -4.90
CA LYS A 75 8.05 -23.78 -6.28
C LYS A 75 7.09 -22.93 -7.12
N ASP A 76 5.79 -23.13 -6.97
CA ASP A 76 4.77 -22.35 -7.66
C ASP A 76 4.83 -20.87 -7.28
N LEU A 77 5.00 -20.55 -5.99
CA LEU A 77 5.21 -19.17 -5.53
C LEU A 77 6.45 -18.54 -6.20
N ALA A 78 7.56 -19.27 -6.24
CA ALA A 78 8.78 -18.80 -6.88
C ALA A 78 8.60 -18.57 -8.39
N VAL A 79 7.98 -19.52 -9.08
CA VAL A 79 7.70 -19.42 -10.52
C VAL A 79 6.77 -18.25 -10.84
N SER A 80 5.68 -18.08 -10.08
CA SER A 80 4.78 -16.94 -10.26
C SER A 80 5.49 -15.61 -10.05
N TRP A 81 6.33 -15.48 -9.02
CA TRP A 81 7.12 -14.27 -8.81
C TRP A 81 8.09 -14.00 -9.97
N LEU A 82 8.75 -15.01 -10.53
CA LEU A 82 9.64 -14.81 -11.67
C LEU A 82 8.89 -14.38 -12.93
N LYS A 83 7.73 -14.99 -13.19
CA LYS A 83 6.87 -14.61 -14.31
C LYS A 83 6.46 -13.14 -14.18
N LEU A 84 6.08 -12.73 -12.96
CA LEU A 84 5.79 -11.35 -12.60
C LEU A 84 6.95 -10.42 -12.94
N GLN A 85 8.14 -10.68 -12.39
CA GLN A 85 9.31 -9.83 -12.63
C GLN A 85 9.71 -9.81 -14.11
N THR A 86 9.66 -10.96 -14.77
CA THR A 86 9.97 -11.06 -16.21
C THR A 86 9.01 -10.21 -17.02
N ASN A 87 7.71 -10.26 -16.74
CA ASN A 87 6.75 -9.47 -17.47
C ASN A 87 6.90 -7.96 -17.20
N TRP A 88 7.15 -7.56 -15.96
CA TRP A 88 7.45 -6.17 -15.60
C TRP A 88 8.74 -5.63 -16.22
N SER A 89 9.73 -6.49 -16.44
CA SER A 89 10.98 -6.09 -17.09
C SER A 89 10.82 -5.80 -18.59
N GLN A 90 9.69 -6.18 -19.18
CA GLN A 90 9.40 -5.89 -20.58
C GLN A 90 9.00 -4.41 -20.75
N PRO A 91 9.38 -3.76 -21.86
CA PRO A 91 8.90 -2.41 -22.17
C PRO A 91 7.36 -2.33 -22.21
N PHE A 92 6.71 -3.41 -22.65
CA PHE A 92 5.26 -3.55 -22.77
C PHE A 92 4.79 -4.82 -22.04
N PRO A 93 4.50 -4.77 -20.73
CA PRO A 93 3.95 -5.89 -19.99
C PRO A 93 2.69 -6.41 -20.66
N ARG A 94 2.59 -7.73 -20.78
CA ARG A 94 1.48 -8.39 -21.48
C ARG A 94 0.49 -8.98 -20.48
N LEU A 95 -0.78 -8.97 -20.84
CA LEU A 95 -1.80 -9.75 -20.13
C LEU A 95 -1.48 -11.24 -20.30
N ALA A 96 -1.37 -11.96 -19.18
CA ALA A 96 -1.07 -13.39 -19.16
C ALA A 96 -2.34 -14.23 -19.39
N HIS A 97 -3.50 -13.68 -19.03
CA HIS A 97 -4.79 -14.34 -19.10
C HIS A 97 -5.84 -13.47 -19.82
N PRO A 98 -6.92 -14.09 -20.35
CA PRO A 98 -8.09 -13.34 -20.80
C PRO A 98 -8.60 -12.43 -19.68
N VAL A 99 -9.05 -11.23 -20.05
CA VAL A 99 -9.67 -10.33 -19.08
C VAL A 99 -10.98 -10.96 -18.59
N THR A 100 -11.18 -10.93 -17.29
CA THR A 100 -12.41 -11.40 -16.64
C THR A 100 -13.24 -10.20 -16.23
N SER A 101 -14.57 -10.36 -16.28
CA SER A 101 -15.51 -9.31 -15.96
C SER A 101 -16.65 -9.82 -15.08
N THR A 102 -17.14 -8.92 -14.24
CA THR A 102 -18.11 -9.21 -13.19
C THR A 102 -19.04 -8.05 -13.02
N ALA A 103 -20.34 -8.27 -13.15
CA ALA A 103 -21.32 -7.27 -12.76
C ALA A 103 -21.35 -7.17 -11.22
N LEU A 104 -21.03 -6.00 -10.69
CA LEU A 104 -21.20 -5.63 -9.30
C LEU A 104 -22.49 -4.83 -9.12
N PRO A 105 -22.91 -4.53 -7.87
CA PRO A 105 -23.92 -3.51 -7.62
C PRO A 105 -23.55 -2.17 -8.29
N GLU A 106 -24.53 -1.31 -8.55
CA GLU A 106 -24.27 0.02 -9.10
C GLU A 106 -23.44 0.88 -8.11
N ASP A 107 -22.65 1.82 -8.66
CA ASP A 107 -21.82 2.78 -7.91
C ASP A 107 -20.82 2.14 -6.92
N VAL A 108 -20.03 1.19 -7.41
CA VAL A 108 -19.00 0.51 -6.61
C VAL A 108 -17.63 1.17 -6.75
N GLY A 109 -16.98 1.41 -5.61
CA GLY A 109 -15.56 1.71 -5.50
C GLY A 109 -14.75 0.54 -4.93
N ILE A 110 -13.46 0.45 -5.29
CA ILE A 110 -12.52 -0.49 -4.66
C ILE A 110 -11.85 0.23 -3.50
N VAL A 111 -12.11 -0.24 -2.28
CA VAL A 111 -11.54 0.37 -1.08
C VAL A 111 -10.14 -0.18 -0.80
N PHE A 112 -9.98 -1.50 -0.91
CA PHE A 112 -8.78 -2.20 -0.46
C PHE A 112 -8.71 -3.62 -1.04
N ILE A 113 -7.50 -4.17 -1.20
CA ILE A 113 -7.26 -5.59 -1.54
C ILE A 113 -6.50 -6.25 -0.40
N VAL A 114 -6.99 -7.38 0.11
CA VAL A 114 -6.23 -8.16 1.10
C VAL A 114 -5.03 -8.83 0.42
N PRO A 115 -3.79 -8.43 0.73
CA PRO A 115 -2.62 -8.79 -0.06
C PRO A 115 -2.35 -10.30 -0.07
N GLY A 116 -2.06 -10.84 -1.25
CA GLY A 116 -1.79 -12.26 -1.45
C GLY A 116 -3.03 -13.16 -1.41
N THR A 117 -4.23 -12.58 -1.40
CA THR A 117 -5.52 -13.30 -1.43
C THR A 117 -6.36 -12.88 -2.64
N ASP A 118 -7.54 -13.49 -2.82
CA ASP A 118 -8.50 -13.09 -3.85
C ASP A 118 -9.62 -12.20 -3.26
N ILE A 119 -9.38 -11.54 -2.12
CA ILE A 119 -10.38 -10.77 -1.37
C ILE A 119 -10.28 -9.28 -1.71
N LEU A 120 -11.36 -8.71 -2.23
CA LEU A 120 -11.55 -7.27 -2.37
C LEU A 120 -12.50 -6.74 -1.30
N LEU A 121 -12.20 -5.55 -0.80
CA LEU A 121 -13.15 -4.75 -0.06
C LEU A 121 -13.73 -3.68 -0.99
N LEU A 122 -15.04 -3.73 -1.17
CA LEU A 122 -15.77 -2.85 -2.09
C LEU A 122 -16.68 -1.93 -1.27
N THR A 123 -16.84 -0.69 -1.72
CA THR A 123 -17.81 0.26 -1.18
C THR A 123 -18.89 0.52 -2.21
N THR A 124 -20.14 0.63 -1.75
CA THR A 124 -21.30 1.12 -2.52
C THR A 124 -21.83 2.40 -1.88
N ALA A 125 -22.98 2.89 -2.35
CA ALA A 125 -23.73 4.01 -1.74
C ALA A 125 -24.23 3.71 -0.31
N GLY A 126 -23.30 3.64 0.65
CA GLY A 126 -23.58 3.50 2.08
C GLY A 126 -23.28 2.13 2.68
N THR A 127 -22.71 1.18 1.93
CA THR A 127 -22.28 -0.11 2.51
C THR A 127 -20.89 -0.50 2.06
N VAL A 128 -20.22 -1.29 2.90
CA VAL A 128 -18.95 -1.95 2.59
C VAL A 128 -19.18 -3.45 2.55
N LEU A 129 -18.68 -4.12 1.51
CA LEU A 129 -18.83 -5.56 1.32
C LEU A 129 -17.50 -6.21 0.97
N CYS A 130 -17.38 -7.49 1.35
CA CYS A 130 -16.24 -8.33 1.06
C CYS A 130 -16.54 -9.18 -0.19
N TRP A 131 -15.67 -9.15 -1.19
CA TRP A 131 -15.87 -9.81 -2.49
C TRP A 131 -14.75 -10.80 -2.81
N ASP A 132 -15.09 -11.98 -3.33
CA ASP A 132 -14.13 -12.99 -3.81
C ASP A 132 -13.97 -12.87 -5.32
N VAL A 133 -12.81 -12.37 -5.76
CA VAL A 133 -12.48 -12.20 -7.18
C VAL A 133 -12.49 -13.53 -7.92
N LYS A 134 -12.11 -14.62 -7.26
CA LYS A 134 -11.92 -15.92 -7.90
C LYS A 134 -13.24 -16.65 -8.10
N SER A 135 -14.09 -16.69 -7.07
CA SER A 135 -15.43 -17.29 -7.20
C SER A 135 -16.43 -16.38 -7.90
N ASN A 136 -16.09 -15.09 -7.97
CA ASN A 136 -16.90 -14.06 -8.59
C ASN A 136 -18.23 -13.78 -7.87
N GLU A 137 -18.19 -13.90 -6.54
CA GLU A 137 -19.36 -13.78 -5.68
C GLU A 137 -19.00 -12.93 -4.46
N PRO A 138 -19.98 -12.21 -3.87
CA PRO A 138 -19.77 -11.64 -2.55
C PRO A 138 -19.52 -12.78 -1.57
N PHE A 139 -18.64 -12.58 -0.59
CA PHE A 139 -18.55 -13.55 0.50
C PHE A 139 -19.91 -13.64 1.21
N PRO A 140 -20.28 -14.81 1.77
CA PRO A 140 -21.55 -15.00 2.49
C PRO A 140 -21.50 -14.34 3.89
N LEU A 141 -20.99 -13.11 3.94
CA LEU A 141 -20.81 -12.26 5.10
C LEU A 141 -21.68 -11.02 4.88
N PRO A 142 -22.37 -10.53 5.92
CA PRO A 142 -23.23 -9.36 5.78
C PRO A 142 -22.42 -8.14 5.36
N ALA A 143 -22.99 -7.34 4.44
CA ALA A 143 -22.48 -6.00 4.18
C ALA A 143 -22.64 -5.14 5.45
N ILE A 144 -21.78 -4.14 5.59
CA ILE A 144 -21.72 -3.28 6.76
C ILE A 144 -22.09 -1.86 6.33
N GLU A 145 -23.08 -1.29 6.99
CA GLU A 145 -23.56 0.06 6.72
C GLU A 145 -22.55 1.12 7.22
N ILE A 146 -22.25 2.08 6.36
CA ILE A 146 -21.39 3.25 6.64
C ILE A 146 -22.13 4.57 6.43
N ASP A 147 -23.34 4.53 5.85
CA ASP A 147 -24.26 5.65 5.57
C ASP A 147 -23.75 6.76 4.64
N TRP A 148 -22.43 6.88 4.44
CA TRP A 148 -21.79 8.02 3.79
C TRP A 148 -20.58 7.60 2.94
N PRO A 149 -20.18 8.40 1.94
CA PRO A 149 -18.98 8.14 1.15
C PRO A 149 -17.71 8.13 2.00
N ILE A 150 -16.81 7.21 1.68
CA ILE A 150 -15.45 7.17 2.21
C ILE A 150 -14.65 8.29 1.55
N PHE A 151 -13.96 9.10 2.36
CA PHE A 151 -13.09 10.17 1.85
C PHE A 151 -11.61 9.97 2.20
N ASP A 152 -11.29 9.09 3.17
CA ASP A 152 -9.91 8.74 3.52
C ASP A 152 -9.82 7.27 3.96
N VAL A 153 -8.67 6.66 3.72
CA VAL A 153 -8.37 5.24 3.94
C VAL A 153 -6.98 5.09 4.55
N SER A 154 -6.86 4.34 5.65
CA SER A 154 -5.55 4.05 6.26
C SER A 154 -4.76 3.02 5.45
N ALA A 155 -3.45 2.94 5.67
CA ALA A 155 -2.71 1.73 5.31
C ALA A 155 -3.32 0.53 6.05
N PRO A 156 -3.31 -0.67 5.43
CA PRO A 156 -3.75 -1.87 6.11
C PRO A 156 -2.81 -2.22 7.27
N SER A 157 -3.40 -2.69 8.36
CA SER A 157 -2.69 -3.40 9.41
C SER A 157 -2.82 -4.89 9.17
N GLU A 158 -1.69 -5.58 9.00
CA GLU A 158 -1.67 -7.04 8.81
C GLU A 158 -1.07 -7.71 10.03
N VAL A 159 -1.79 -8.71 10.54
CA VAL A 159 -1.31 -9.70 11.50
C VAL A 159 -1.57 -11.09 10.93
N PRO A 160 -0.96 -12.18 11.45
CA PRO A 160 -1.17 -13.52 10.92
C PRO A 160 -2.67 -13.89 10.83
N GLY A 161 -3.17 -14.05 9.59
CA GLY A 161 -4.56 -14.44 9.31
C GLY A 161 -5.61 -13.34 9.46
N ILE A 162 -5.21 -12.10 9.77
CA ILE A 162 -6.14 -10.98 9.93
C ILE A 162 -5.58 -9.74 9.23
N THR A 163 -6.42 -9.08 8.45
CA THR A 163 -6.11 -7.80 7.83
C THR A 163 -7.17 -6.79 8.25
N SER A 164 -6.73 -5.67 8.81
CA SER A 164 -7.59 -4.57 9.23
C SER A 164 -7.29 -3.32 8.42
N VAL A 165 -8.30 -2.50 8.17
CA VAL A 165 -8.19 -1.22 7.49
C VAL A 165 -9.19 -0.25 8.08
N ALA A 166 -8.82 1.02 8.21
CA ALA A 166 -9.69 2.06 8.73
C ALA A 166 -10.09 3.02 7.62
N PHE A 167 -11.28 3.60 7.74
CA PHE A 167 -11.81 4.62 6.83
C PHE A 167 -12.41 5.79 7.59
N LEU A 168 -12.40 6.95 6.96
CA LEU A 168 -13.19 8.10 7.39
C LEU A 168 -14.37 8.29 6.47
N VAL A 169 -15.54 8.50 7.08
CA VAL A 169 -16.76 8.90 6.39
C VAL A 169 -17.24 10.24 6.94
N ARG A 170 -17.69 11.12 6.05
CA ARG A 170 -18.17 12.47 6.39
C ARG A 170 -19.69 12.44 6.48
N THR A 171 -20.22 12.71 7.67
CA THR A 171 -21.69 12.77 7.89
C THR A 171 -22.26 14.15 7.54
N SER A 172 -23.58 14.27 7.45
CA SER A 172 -24.28 15.54 7.20
C SER A 172 -23.94 16.66 8.19
N ASP A 173 -23.61 16.28 9.42
CA ASP A 173 -23.47 17.20 10.55
C ASP A 173 -22.02 17.64 10.78
N ILE A 174 -21.17 17.51 9.76
CA ILE A 174 -19.71 17.76 9.81
C ILE A 174 -18.96 16.76 10.72
N ALA A 175 -19.68 15.93 11.50
CA ALA A 175 -19.07 14.89 12.29
C ALA A 175 -18.42 13.83 11.39
N GLU A 176 -17.18 13.47 11.73
CA GLU A 176 -16.45 12.40 11.08
C GLU A 176 -16.65 11.11 11.88
N ARG A 177 -16.94 10.02 11.18
CA ARG A 177 -16.95 8.68 11.77
C ARG A 177 -15.74 7.91 11.28
N ARG A 178 -15.00 7.33 12.23
CA ARG A 178 -13.91 6.41 11.96
C ARG A 178 -14.49 5.01 11.95
N HIS A 179 -14.45 4.35 10.79
CA HIS A 179 -14.78 2.95 10.70
C HIS A 179 -13.50 2.12 10.65
N VAL A 180 -13.50 0.97 11.31
CA VAL A 180 -12.42 0.00 11.28
C VAL A 180 -13.02 -1.32 10.86
N PHE A 181 -12.49 -1.86 9.77
CA PHE A 181 -12.90 -3.12 9.20
C PHE A 181 -11.81 -4.14 9.39
N THR A 182 -12.20 -5.34 9.81
CA THR A 182 -11.31 -6.45 10.09
C THR A 182 -11.79 -7.67 9.32
N ILE A 183 -10.90 -8.20 8.48
CA ILE A 183 -11.12 -9.40 7.68
C ILE A 183 -10.19 -10.48 8.22
N ALA A 184 -10.75 -11.54 8.80
CA ALA A 184 -9.98 -12.75 9.07
C ALA A 184 -9.98 -13.60 7.79
N HIS A 185 -8.83 -14.16 7.43
CA HIS A 185 -8.68 -14.96 6.24
C HIS A 185 -7.82 -16.21 6.47
N GLU A 186 -8.20 -17.28 5.79
CA GLU A 186 -7.50 -18.56 5.80
C GLU A 186 -7.49 -19.11 4.38
N ALA A 187 -6.36 -19.69 3.95
CA ALA A 187 -6.20 -20.26 2.61
C ALA A 187 -6.68 -19.31 1.48
N ARG A 188 -6.39 -18.00 1.64
CA ARG A 188 -6.77 -16.91 0.72
C ARG A 188 -8.28 -16.62 0.61
N LYS A 189 -9.09 -17.08 1.56
CA LYS A 189 -10.53 -16.80 1.63
C LYS A 189 -10.88 -16.06 2.91
N ALA A 190 -11.87 -15.17 2.83
CA ALA A 190 -12.41 -14.53 4.02
C ALA A 190 -13.18 -15.57 4.87
N VAL A 191 -12.88 -15.60 6.16
CA VAL A 191 -13.53 -16.45 7.17
C VAL A 191 -14.46 -15.61 8.05
N SER A 192 -14.10 -14.36 8.32
CA SER A 192 -14.96 -13.40 9.00
C SER A 192 -14.75 -11.99 8.46
N PHE A 193 -15.80 -11.18 8.56
CA PHE A 193 -15.79 -9.76 8.22
C PHE A 193 -16.54 -9.01 9.30
N ALA A 194 -15.83 -8.13 9.99
CA ALA A 194 -16.37 -7.33 11.07
C ALA A 194 -16.04 -5.86 10.84
N GLY A 195 -16.96 -4.99 11.25
CA GLY A 195 -16.78 -3.54 11.19
C GLY A 195 -17.21 -2.96 12.51
N ARG A 196 -16.42 -2.00 12.99
CA ARG A 196 -16.70 -1.19 14.16
C ARG A 196 -16.56 0.26 13.78
N TYR A 197 -17.26 1.14 14.48
CA TYR A 197 -17.08 2.57 14.28
C TYR A 197 -16.94 3.27 15.62
N SER A 198 -16.24 4.41 15.58
CA SER A 198 -16.19 5.35 16.69
C SER A 198 -16.54 6.73 16.16
N GLU A 199 -17.41 7.43 16.88
CA GLU A 199 -17.65 8.84 16.60
C GLU A 199 -16.44 9.64 17.04
N PHE A 200 -15.95 10.49 16.16
CA PHE A 200 -14.82 11.33 16.48
C PHE A 200 -15.31 12.64 17.09
N SER A 201 -15.40 12.68 18.42
CA SER A 201 -15.78 13.88 19.19
C SER A 201 -14.59 14.83 19.35
N GLY A 202 -13.85 15.11 18.28
CA GLY A 202 -12.79 16.09 18.34
C GLY A 202 -13.36 17.52 18.53
N PRO A 203 -12.51 18.52 18.77
CA PRO A 203 -12.97 19.90 18.94
C PRO A 203 -13.81 20.32 17.73
N SER A 204 -14.96 20.94 18.00
CA SER A 204 -15.93 21.43 17.01
C SER A 204 -15.43 22.67 16.26
N ASP A 205 -14.15 22.68 15.91
CA ASP A 205 -13.51 23.79 15.23
C ASP A 205 -13.91 23.75 13.74
N PRO A 206 -14.58 24.79 13.21
CA PRO A 206 -14.94 24.84 11.79
C PRO A 206 -13.73 24.98 10.86
N HIS A 207 -12.53 25.28 11.40
CA HIS A 207 -11.27 25.35 10.66
C HIS A 207 -10.43 24.07 10.79
N ARG A 208 -11.11 22.96 11.05
CA ARG A 208 -10.48 21.65 11.13
C ARG A 208 -10.48 21.01 9.76
N ASP A 209 -9.30 20.55 9.34
CA ASP A 209 -9.18 19.68 8.19
C ASP A 209 -8.46 18.39 8.62
N THR A 210 -9.14 17.26 8.49
CA THR A 210 -8.56 15.95 8.77
C THR A 210 -7.69 15.56 7.59
N GLN A 211 -6.39 15.46 7.85
CA GLN A 211 -5.38 15.30 6.80
C GLN A 211 -5.06 13.84 6.50
N SER A 212 -5.10 12.98 7.52
CA SER A 212 -4.71 11.58 7.34
C SER A 212 -5.22 10.65 8.45
N LEU A 213 -5.67 9.47 8.07
CA LEU A 213 -6.00 8.35 8.93
C LEU A 213 -4.87 7.33 8.99
N PHE A 214 -4.60 6.79 10.17
CA PHE A 214 -3.66 5.68 10.33
C PHE A 214 -4.22 4.59 11.24
N LEU A 215 -3.75 3.37 11.02
CA LEU A 215 -4.18 2.17 11.73
C LEU A 215 -2.98 1.34 12.19
N THR A 216 -3.08 0.82 13.40
CA THR A 216 -2.20 -0.21 13.97
C THR A 216 -3.05 -1.39 14.43
N GLU A 217 -2.43 -2.43 14.97
CA GLU A 217 -3.15 -3.53 15.62
C GLU A 217 -4.05 -3.03 16.77
N ASP A 218 -3.58 -2.02 17.50
CA ASP A 218 -4.21 -1.55 18.74
C ASP A 218 -4.86 -0.15 18.65
N VAL A 219 -4.51 0.65 17.63
CA VAL A 219 -4.78 2.10 17.61
C VAL A 219 -5.30 2.54 16.23
N VAL A 220 -6.31 3.43 16.23
CA VAL A 220 -6.87 4.05 15.03
C VAL A 220 -6.85 5.56 15.21
N GLY A 221 -5.79 6.19 14.75
CA GLY A 221 -5.59 7.63 14.94
C GLY A 221 -5.88 8.45 13.69
N THR A 222 -6.14 9.73 13.90
CA THR A 222 -6.39 10.72 12.84
C THR A 222 -5.48 11.92 13.06
N VAL A 223 -4.75 12.31 12.03
CA VAL A 223 -4.00 13.55 12.04
C VAL A 223 -4.89 14.68 11.58
N VAL A 224 -4.99 15.71 12.42
CA VAL A 224 -5.88 16.84 12.22
C VAL A 224 -5.07 18.13 12.24
N VAL A 225 -5.25 18.95 11.22
CA VAL A 225 -4.66 20.29 11.19
C VAL A 225 -5.73 21.29 11.63
N VAL A 226 -5.34 22.22 12.49
CA VAL A 226 -6.20 23.32 12.97
C VAL A 226 -5.62 24.63 12.44
N HIS A 227 -6.29 25.26 11.47
CA HIS A 227 -5.70 26.33 10.67
C HIS A 227 -5.37 27.62 11.43
N ASP A 228 -6.02 27.90 12.57
CA ASP A 228 -5.92 29.20 13.24
C ASP A 228 -4.63 29.40 14.07
N ARG A 229 -3.77 28.38 14.22
CA ARG A 229 -2.65 28.44 15.19
C ARG A 229 -1.25 28.10 14.67
N ARG A 230 -1.07 27.82 13.37
CA ARG A 230 0.18 27.22 12.84
C ARG A 230 0.57 25.88 13.52
N ASP A 231 -0.30 25.33 14.37
CA ASP A 231 -0.08 24.08 15.10
C ASP A 231 -0.82 22.93 14.40
N CYS A 232 -0.14 21.84 14.07
CA CYS A 232 -0.82 20.58 13.72
C CYS A 232 -1.13 19.83 15.02
N THR A 233 -2.35 19.35 15.17
CA THR A 233 -2.74 18.56 16.34
C THR A 233 -3.03 17.13 15.91
N VAL A 234 -2.07 16.24 16.14
CA VAL A 234 -2.29 14.81 15.92
C VAL A 234 -3.20 14.27 17.01
N THR A 235 -4.43 13.91 16.63
CA THR A 235 -5.39 13.36 17.57
C THR A 235 -5.37 11.84 17.49
N VAL A 236 -4.85 11.19 18.52
CA VAL A 236 -4.73 9.74 18.56
C VAL A 236 -5.88 9.20 19.41
N GLY A 237 -6.91 8.71 18.74
CA GLY A 237 -7.89 7.85 19.41
C GLY A 237 -7.40 6.41 19.41
N ALA A 238 -7.31 5.78 20.58
CA ALA A 238 -7.07 4.36 20.64
C ALA A 238 -8.43 3.64 20.63
N VAL A 239 -8.74 2.93 19.54
CA VAL A 239 -9.89 2.01 19.50
C VAL A 239 -9.35 0.61 19.79
N THR A 240 -9.18 0.31 21.07
CA THR A 240 -8.73 -1.03 21.48
C THR A 240 -9.83 -2.07 21.21
N GLU A 241 -9.44 -3.31 20.86
CA GLU A 241 -10.40 -4.41 20.60
C GLU A 241 -11.32 -4.74 21.79
N SER A 242 -10.91 -4.43 23.02
CA SER A 242 -11.55 -4.95 24.23
C SER A 242 -12.67 -4.08 24.81
N ASP A 243 -12.84 -2.83 24.40
CA ASP A 243 -13.77 -1.92 25.07
C ASP A 243 -14.76 -1.26 24.09
N ASN A 244 -16.05 -1.60 24.24
CA ASN A 244 -17.18 -0.80 23.71
C ASN A 244 -17.37 0.52 24.49
N ARG A 245 -16.39 0.94 25.29
CA ARG A 245 -16.45 2.18 26.06
C ARG A 245 -15.83 3.32 25.25
N PRO A 246 -16.41 4.52 25.32
CA PRO A 246 -15.91 5.67 24.58
C PRO A 246 -14.46 6.00 24.97
N ASP A 247 -13.62 5.96 23.94
CA ASP A 247 -12.19 6.24 23.81
C ASP A 247 -11.53 7.06 24.94
N SER A 248 -10.45 6.52 25.51
CA SER A 248 -9.36 7.38 25.98
C SER A 248 -8.72 8.02 24.74
N THR A 249 -9.18 9.22 24.38
CA THR A 249 -8.57 10.00 23.30
C THR A 249 -7.34 10.70 23.86
N SER A 250 -6.16 10.31 23.38
CA SER A 250 -4.91 11.01 23.67
C SER A 250 -4.68 12.04 22.57
N VAL A 251 -4.65 13.32 22.94
CA VAL A 251 -4.36 14.40 21.99
C VAL A 251 -2.87 14.70 22.02
N LEU A 252 -2.16 14.39 20.94
CA LEU A 252 -0.76 14.69 20.77
C LEU A 252 -0.61 15.99 19.96
N LYS A 253 -0.11 17.06 20.58
CA LYS A 253 0.18 18.30 19.85
C LYS A 253 1.58 18.21 19.26
N LEU A 254 1.69 18.34 17.93
CA LEU A 254 2.97 18.40 17.26
C LEU A 254 3.27 19.86 16.88
N PRO A 255 4.45 20.38 17.22
CA PRO A 255 4.84 21.70 16.74
C PRO A 255 5.08 21.64 15.22
N HIS A 256 4.45 22.54 14.46
CA HIS A 256 4.71 22.73 13.02
C HIS A 256 5.14 24.16 12.72
N THR A 257 5.95 24.32 11.66
CA THR A 257 6.55 25.60 11.28
C THR A 257 6.32 26.00 9.82
N PHE A 258 5.39 25.39 9.10
CA PHE A 258 5.24 25.59 7.65
C PHE A 258 3.94 26.31 7.21
N SER A 259 3.83 26.52 5.90
CA SER A 259 2.96 27.49 5.22
C SER A 259 2.01 26.72 4.29
N TYR A 260 0.81 26.49 4.81
CA TYR A 260 -0.15 25.44 4.44
C TYR A 260 -0.80 25.46 3.05
N GLU A 261 -0.55 26.44 2.17
CA GLU A 261 -1.43 26.57 1.00
C GLU A 261 -1.35 25.40 0.00
N HIS A 262 -0.35 24.52 0.07
CA HIS A 262 -0.15 23.45 -0.93
C HIS A 262 0.53 22.16 -0.39
N GLU A 263 0.36 21.86 0.89
CA GLU A 263 1.04 20.74 1.53
C GLU A 263 0.23 19.44 1.45
N MET A 264 0.88 18.34 1.05
CA MET A 264 0.34 16.99 1.14
C MET A 264 0.83 16.33 2.42
N VAL A 265 -0.09 15.76 3.20
CA VAL A 265 0.18 15.25 4.54
C VAL A 265 -0.27 13.79 4.72
N VAL A 266 0.65 12.82 4.68
CA VAL A 266 0.31 11.39 4.83
C VAL A 266 0.93 10.81 6.10
N SER A 267 0.19 9.95 6.79
CA SER A 267 0.66 9.29 8.00
C SER A 267 0.64 7.79 7.83
N VAL A 268 1.73 7.12 8.22
CA VAL A 268 1.82 5.66 8.24
C VAL A 268 2.32 5.19 9.59
N VAL A 269 1.92 3.99 9.98
CA VAL A 269 2.47 3.34 11.17
C VAL A 269 3.29 2.13 10.79
N TYR A 270 4.45 2.00 11.42
CA TYR A 270 5.31 0.85 11.29
C TYR A 270 5.84 0.41 12.65
N LYS A 271 5.59 -0.86 13.02
CA LYS A 271 5.92 -1.41 14.35
C LYS A 271 5.44 -0.55 15.52
N GLY A 272 4.30 0.12 15.35
CA GLY A 272 3.72 1.04 16.33
C GLY A 272 4.34 2.44 16.38
N HIS A 273 5.38 2.72 15.58
CA HIS A 273 5.88 4.09 15.38
C HIS A 273 5.07 4.80 14.30
N LEU A 274 4.67 6.03 14.58
CA LEU A 274 3.94 6.87 13.62
C LEU A 274 4.93 7.74 12.85
N TYR A 275 4.81 7.74 11.54
CA TYR A 275 5.58 8.59 10.63
C TYR A 275 4.61 9.50 9.91
N HIS A 276 4.82 10.79 10.07
CA HIS A 276 4.01 11.84 9.47
C HIS A 276 4.84 12.56 8.42
N PHE A 277 4.45 12.40 7.17
CA PHE A 277 5.13 12.95 6.01
C PHE A 277 4.38 14.19 5.53
N ILE A 278 5.13 15.28 5.35
CA ILE A 278 4.61 16.52 4.81
C ILE A 278 5.43 16.86 3.59
N GLU A 279 4.77 17.04 2.45
CA GLU A 279 5.43 17.35 1.21
C GLU A 279 4.87 18.64 0.60
N ASP A 280 5.77 19.57 0.30
CA ASP A 280 5.44 20.99 0.04
C ASP A 280 5.65 21.43 -1.42
N GLY A 281 6.00 20.51 -2.32
CA GLY A 281 6.33 20.78 -3.73
C GLY A 281 7.82 20.67 -4.00
N HIS A 282 8.64 20.77 -2.95
CA HIS A 282 10.08 20.89 -3.04
C HIS A 282 10.80 19.89 -2.15
N SER A 283 10.27 19.61 -0.96
CA SER A 283 10.87 18.76 0.05
C SER A 283 9.83 17.87 0.71
N VAL A 284 10.30 16.77 1.31
CA VAL A 284 9.48 15.95 2.21
C VAL A 284 10.06 16.10 3.62
N GLN A 285 9.29 16.72 4.51
CA GLN A 285 9.55 16.69 5.93
C GLN A 285 8.95 15.42 6.54
N ILE A 286 9.69 14.80 7.45
CA ILE A 286 9.26 13.57 8.12
C ILE A 286 9.34 13.79 9.62
N GLN A 287 8.21 13.65 10.27
CA GLN A 287 8.12 13.63 11.72
C GLN A 287 7.93 12.19 12.18
N HIS A 288 8.84 11.74 13.03
CA HIS A 288 8.75 10.45 13.67
C HIS A 288 8.18 10.61 15.07
N ILE A 289 7.21 9.77 15.44
CA ILE A 289 6.66 9.69 16.78
C ILE A 289 6.87 8.27 17.28
N ALA A 290 7.60 8.17 18.39
CA ALA A 290 7.92 6.89 19.02
C ALA A 290 6.64 6.14 19.44
N ARG A 291 6.66 4.80 19.34
CA ARG A 291 5.55 3.95 19.80
C ARG A 291 5.20 4.22 21.25
N ASN A 292 6.21 4.35 22.11
CA ASN A 292 5.99 4.60 23.53
C ASN A 292 5.29 5.95 23.78
N SER A 293 5.64 6.99 23.00
CA SER A 293 4.96 8.29 23.06
C SER A 293 3.53 8.22 22.54
N LEU A 294 3.28 7.44 21.49
CA LEU A 294 1.95 7.22 20.94
C LEU A 294 1.02 6.53 21.96
N LEU A 295 1.54 5.50 22.65
CA LEU A 295 0.80 4.74 23.65
C LEU A 295 0.61 5.50 24.97
N SER A 296 1.60 6.29 25.39
CA SER A 296 1.51 7.07 26.64
C SER A 296 0.69 8.36 26.48
N GLY A 297 0.58 8.89 25.27
CA GLY A 297 0.05 10.22 25.01
C GLY A 297 1.01 11.36 25.41
N GLU A 298 2.20 11.03 25.92
CA GLU A 298 3.23 12.01 26.29
C GLU A 298 4.22 12.20 25.14
N CYS A 299 4.28 13.42 24.58
CA CYS A 299 5.23 13.75 23.53
C CYS A 299 6.61 14.09 24.12
N ALA A 300 7.49 13.11 24.26
CA ALA A 300 8.92 13.41 24.17
C ALA A 300 9.22 13.70 22.69
N GLN A 301 9.63 14.92 22.36
CA GLN A 301 9.88 15.36 20.99
C GLN A 301 10.81 14.35 20.27
N ALA A 302 10.26 13.62 19.30
CA ALA A 302 10.97 12.61 18.53
C ALA A 302 11.50 13.21 17.22
N GLY A 303 12.50 12.56 16.62
CA GLY A 303 13.41 13.17 15.64
C GLY A 303 12.71 13.81 14.43
N LEU A 304 13.25 14.96 14.00
CA LEU A 304 12.87 15.58 12.74
C LEU A 304 13.84 15.13 11.65
N TYR A 305 13.30 14.56 10.57
CA TYR A 305 14.08 14.25 9.37
C TYR A 305 13.64 15.16 8.22
N SER A 306 14.60 15.65 7.45
CA SER A 306 14.36 16.36 6.19
C SER A 306 14.96 15.55 5.06
N SER A 307 14.16 15.25 4.04
CA SER A 307 14.67 14.76 2.76
C SER A 307 14.69 15.94 1.79
N ASP A 308 15.88 16.49 1.55
CA ASP A 308 16.08 17.47 0.49
C ASP A 308 15.88 16.76 -0.86
N SER A 309 14.68 16.87 -1.44
CA SER A 309 14.45 16.43 -2.81
C SER A 309 14.80 17.57 -3.76
N SER A 310 15.63 17.30 -4.77
CA SER A 310 15.69 18.14 -5.96
C SER A 310 14.45 17.84 -6.81
N LEU A 311 13.25 18.14 -6.30
CA LEU A 311 12.05 18.16 -7.13
C LEU A 311 12.25 19.26 -8.17
N THR A 312 12.15 18.90 -9.46
CA THR A 312 12.01 19.93 -10.50
C THR A 312 10.80 20.76 -10.14
N SER A 313 11.02 21.99 -9.68
CA SER A 313 9.96 22.90 -9.24
C SER A 313 8.93 23.05 -10.36
N ILE A 314 7.73 22.52 -10.15
CA ILE A 314 6.59 22.76 -11.05
C ILE A 314 6.02 24.10 -10.62
N SER A 315 6.51 25.19 -11.23
CA SER A 315 5.98 26.53 -10.97
C SER A 315 4.70 26.73 -11.80
N GLY A 316 3.54 26.69 -11.15
CA GLY A 316 2.23 26.99 -11.74
C GLY A 316 1.16 27.09 -10.65
N PRO A 317 0.03 27.79 -10.88
CA PRO A 317 -1.10 27.78 -9.96
C PRO A 317 -1.61 26.34 -9.79
N LEU A 318 -1.62 25.85 -8.54
CA LEU A 318 -1.97 24.49 -8.16
C LEU A 318 -3.49 24.39 -7.97
N ASP A 319 -4.26 24.35 -9.05
CA ASP A 319 -5.67 23.93 -9.01
C ASP A 319 -5.80 22.38 -8.90
N SER A 320 -4.82 21.73 -8.24
CA SER A 320 -4.56 20.30 -8.37
C SER A 320 -5.32 19.43 -7.38
N ALA A 321 -5.91 18.34 -7.86
CA ALA A 321 -6.31 17.23 -7.00
C ALA A 321 -5.05 16.53 -6.47
N PHE A 322 -5.06 16.21 -5.18
CA PHE A 322 -4.00 15.49 -4.50
C PHE A 322 -4.53 14.13 -4.07
N SER A 323 -3.75 13.09 -4.32
CA SER A 323 -3.99 11.79 -3.75
C SER A 323 -2.72 11.35 -3.03
N MET A 324 -2.89 10.92 -1.79
CA MET A 324 -1.83 10.29 -1.02
C MET A 324 -2.28 8.91 -0.66
N ILE A 325 -1.37 7.98 -0.81
CA ILE A 325 -1.72 6.59 -0.64
C ILE A 325 -0.76 6.01 0.37
N PRO A 326 -1.25 5.66 1.57
CA PRO A 326 -0.39 5.17 2.63
C PRO A 326 0.16 3.80 2.23
N SER A 327 1.49 3.69 2.11
CA SER A 327 2.16 2.42 1.86
C SER A 327 2.52 1.73 3.18
N THR A 328 2.71 0.42 3.13
CA THR A 328 3.38 -0.28 4.25
C THR A 328 4.89 -0.24 3.99
N PRO A 329 5.72 0.38 4.86
CA PRO A 329 7.15 0.58 4.57
C PRO A 329 7.99 -0.70 4.64
N TYR A 330 7.35 -1.88 4.67
CA TYR A 330 7.98 -3.18 4.69
C TYR A 330 8.89 -3.44 3.50
N TYR A 331 8.59 -2.83 2.35
CA TYR A 331 9.33 -3.04 1.11
C TYR A 331 10.21 -1.83 0.73
N GLY A 332 10.29 -0.82 1.59
CA GLY A 332 11.22 0.30 1.38
C GLY A 332 10.64 1.49 0.62
N VAL A 333 9.31 1.64 0.60
CA VAL A 333 8.64 2.91 0.24
C VAL A 333 7.81 3.37 1.44
N GLY A 334 8.09 4.55 1.96
CA GLY A 334 7.41 5.12 3.13
C GLY A 334 6.13 5.88 2.80
N ALA A 335 6.10 6.52 1.63
CA ALA A 335 4.95 7.27 1.15
C ALA A 335 5.01 7.40 -0.38
N VAL A 336 3.84 7.60 -0.98
CA VAL A 336 3.70 7.97 -2.38
C VAL A 336 2.80 9.19 -2.47
N PHE A 337 3.29 10.19 -3.21
CA PHE A 337 2.59 11.44 -3.44
C PHE A 337 2.19 11.54 -4.90
N VAL A 338 0.93 11.89 -5.16
CA VAL A 338 0.42 12.11 -6.51
C VAL A 338 -0.12 13.54 -6.60
N ARG A 339 0.41 14.32 -7.55
CA ARG A 339 -0.11 15.66 -7.88
C ARG A 339 -0.67 15.68 -9.28
N CYS A 340 -1.89 16.14 -9.44
CA CYS A 340 -2.54 16.17 -10.74
C CYS A 340 -2.81 17.60 -11.20
N THR A 341 -2.34 17.96 -12.39
CA THR A 341 -2.71 19.21 -13.08
C THR A 341 -3.62 18.88 -14.26
N ASP A 342 -4.11 19.91 -14.96
CA ASP A 342 -4.91 19.71 -16.17
C ASP A 342 -4.17 19.05 -17.34
N THR A 343 -2.83 19.01 -17.32
CA THR A 343 -2.04 18.58 -18.49
C THR A 343 -1.07 17.43 -18.20
N HIS A 344 -0.74 17.23 -16.93
CA HIS A 344 0.19 16.22 -16.47
C HIS A 344 -0.08 15.92 -15.00
N PHE A 345 0.43 14.79 -14.52
CA PHE A 345 0.54 14.53 -13.09
C PHE A 345 1.97 14.12 -12.74
N SER A 346 2.36 14.34 -11.49
CA SER A 346 3.62 13.82 -10.95
C SER A 346 3.32 12.76 -9.90
N ILE A 347 4.14 11.71 -9.92
CA ILE A 347 4.15 10.68 -8.89
C ILE A 347 5.54 10.63 -8.27
N SER A 348 5.57 10.63 -6.95
CA SER A 348 6.76 10.76 -6.14
C SER A 348 6.78 9.66 -5.08
N PHE A 349 7.81 8.81 -5.10
CA PHE A 349 8.02 7.74 -4.12
C PHE A 349 9.08 8.17 -3.12
N LEU A 350 8.77 8.11 -1.83
CA LEU A 350 9.72 8.36 -0.75
C LEU A 350 10.36 7.03 -0.32
N PRO A 351 11.63 6.76 -0.68
CA PRO A 351 12.26 5.51 -0.30
C PRO A 351 12.57 5.48 1.19
N THR A 352 12.46 4.31 1.81
CA THR A 352 12.84 4.06 3.19
C THR A 352 13.63 2.77 3.29
N ALA A 353 14.41 2.63 4.36
CA ALA A 353 15.11 1.39 4.68
C ALA A 353 14.93 1.04 6.15
N LEU A 354 14.83 -0.27 6.42
CA LEU A 354 14.77 -0.78 7.79
C LEU A 354 16.12 -0.57 8.48
N THR A 355 16.09 -0.21 9.76
CA THR A 355 17.30 -0.25 10.60
C THR A 355 17.53 -1.66 11.13
N ASP A 356 18.80 -2.01 11.34
CA ASP A 356 19.17 -3.22 12.10
C ASP A 356 19.00 -3.03 13.62
N ALA A 357 18.52 -1.85 14.06
CA ALA A 357 18.32 -1.56 15.46
C ALA A 357 17.19 -2.44 16.03
N ILE A 358 17.40 -2.94 17.24
CA ILE A 358 16.33 -3.58 18.01
C ILE A 358 15.27 -2.50 18.27
N ASP A 359 14.02 -2.84 17.99
CA ASP A 359 12.87 -1.98 18.30
C ASP A 359 12.71 -1.89 19.82
N ASP A 360 13.19 -0.79 20.39
CA ASP A 360 13.06 -0.41 21.81
C ASP A 360 11.80 0.45 22.09
N GLY A 361 10.96 0.65 21.07
CA GLY A 361 9.79 1.52 21.11
C GLY A 361 10.09 3.02 21.10
N VAL A 362 11.36 3.42 21.02
CA VAL A 362 11.83 4.81 21.04
C VAL A 362 12.55 5.16 19.73
N SER A 363 13.56 4.39 19.38
CA SER A 363 14.39 4.52 18.20
C SER A 363 13.58 4.23 16.94
N SER A 364 13.75 5.04 15.89
CA SER A 364 13.08 4.79 14.61
C SER A 364 13.55 3.46 14.01
N PRO A 365 12.64 2.53 13.70
CA PRO A 365 12.96 1.33 12.93
C PRO A 365 13.17 1.63 11.42
N LEU A 366 12.95 2.87 10.98
CA LEU A 366 13.09 3.31 9.59
C LEU A 366 14.16 4.40 9.44
N THR A 367 14.81 4.41 8.29
CA THR A 367 15.67 5.50 7.83
C THR A 367 15.19 6.03 6.48
N PHE A 368 15.47 7.31 6.22
CA PHE A 368 15.06 8.03 5.01
C PHE A 368 16.29 8.63 4.34
N GLY A 369 17.30 7.79 4.09
CA GLY A 369 18.60 8.23 3.58
C GLY A 369 18.65 8.51 2.07
N ALA A 370 17.54 8.36 1.35
CA ALA A 370 17.45 8.60 -0.08
C ALA A 370 16.44 9.72 -0.36
N PRO A 371 16.72 10.58 -1.35
CA PRO A 371 15.77 11.60 -1.75
C PRO A 371 14.52 10.97 -2.36
N CYS A 372 13.42 11.70 -2.32
CA CYS A 372 12.20 11.34 -3.04
C CYS A 372 12.49 11.18 -4.54
N VAL A 373 12.05 10.07 -5.12
CA VAL A 373 12.21 9.79 -6.56
C VAL A 373 10.91 10.12 -7.24
N SER A 374 10.94 10.96 -8.27
CA SER A 374 9.72 11.50 -8.89
C SER A 374 9.71 11.31 -10.40
N LYS A 375 8.50 11.18 -10.95
CA LYS A 375 8.27 11.10 -12.39
C LYS A 375 7.08 11.94 -12.79
N ILE A 376 7.26 12.77 -13.82
CA ILE A 376 6.18 13.51 -14.46
C ILE A 376 5.61 12.65 -15.59
N ILE A 377 4.29 12.52 -15.62
CA ILE A 377 3.55 11.74 -16.60
C ILE A 377 2.63 12.70 -17.36
N GLN A 378 2.76 12.70 -18.68
CA GLN A 378 1.99 13.56 -19.56
C GLN A 378 0.57 13.03 -19.73
N GLY A 379 -0.42 13.95 -19.75
CA GLY A 379 -1.84 13.64 -19.86
C GLY A 379 -2.63 14.08 -18.63
N LYS A 380 -3.93 14.24 -18.82
CA LYS A 380 -4.86 14.55 -17.74
C LYS A 380 -5.28 13.23 -17.08
N GLU A 381 -5.21 13.15 -15.76
CA GLU A 381 -5.79 12.01 -15.06
C GLU A 381 -7.30 11.97 -15.32
N VAL A 382 -7.80 10.81 -15.74
CA VAL A 382 -9.24 10.56 -15.76
C VAL A 382 -9.63 10.22 -14.33
N SER A 383 -10.16 11.22 -13.63
CA SER A 383 -10.47 11.14 -12.19
C SER A 383 -11.22 9.84 -11.85
N ALA A 384 -10.51 8.93 -11.17
CA ALA A 384 -11.13 7.89 -10.37
C ALA A 384 -11.37 8.48 -8.97
N ASN A 385 -12.53 8.21 -8.38
CA ASN A 385 -12.88 8.72 -7.05
C ASN A 385 -11.98 8.15 -5.95
N LEU A 386 -11.34 7.01 -6.21
CA LEU A 386 -10.46 6.33 -5.28
C LEU A 386 -9.34 5.62 -6.04
N MET A 387 -8.10 6.01 -5.77
CA MET A 387 -6.90 5.37 -6.30
C MET A 387 -6.24 4.60 -5.16
N TRP A 388 -6.10 3.30 -5.33
CA TRP A 388 -5.39 2.47 -4.34
C TRP A 388 -4.07 1.94 -4.93
N LEU A 389 -2.99 2.11 -4.18
CA LEU A 389 -1.69 1.54 -4.49
C LEU A 389 -1.68 0.09 -4.13
N ASP A 390 -0.72 -0.63 -4.70
CA ASP A 390 -0.41 -1.95 -4.21
C ASP A 390 0.08 -1.95 -2.75
N HIS A 391 0.04 -3.13 -2.13
CA HIS A 391 0.48 -3.31 -0.75
C HIS A 391 1.96 -2.95 -0.55
N SER A 392 2.81 -3.20 -1.55
CA SER A 392 4.24 -2.88 -1.45
C SER A 392 4.58 -1.39 -1.55
N GLY A 393 3.65 -0.57 -2.05
CA GLY A 393 3.91 0.83 -2.39
C GLY A 393 4.84 0.99 -3.58
N PHE A 394 5.13 -0.07 -4.34
CA PHE A 394 5.99 -0.01 -5.52
C PHE A 394 5.23 0.31 -6.78
N ASN A 395 3.96 -0.07 -6.86
CA ASN A 395 3.19 -0.03 -8.09
C ASN A 395 1.95 0.84 -7.92
N ALA A 396 1.72 1.68 -8.92
CA ALA A 396 0.54 2.52 -9.02
C ALA A 396 -0.11 2.30 -10.39
N ALA A 397 -1.43 2.30 -10.43
CA ALA A 397 -2.18 2.29 -11.68
C ALA A 397 -2.99 3.59 -11.83
N PHE A 398 -2.95 4.16 -13.04
CA PHE A 398 -3.67 5.37 -13.38
C PHE A 398 -4.39 5.17 -14.70
N VAL A 399 -5.54 5.80 -14.86
CA VAL A 399 -6.15 5.99 -16.17
C VAL A 399 -5.93 7.43 -16.59
N VAL A 400 -5.29 7.59 -17.73
CA VAL A 400 -4.75 8.89 -18.18
C VAL A 400 -5.26 9.18 -19.56
N GLN A 401 -5.87 10.35 -19.73
CA GLN A 401 -6.31 10.86 -21.01
C GLN A 401 -5.18 11.66 -21.65
N SER A 402 -4.77 11.22 -22.84
CA SER A 402 -3.76 11.93 -23.63
C SER A 402 -4.33 13.24 -24.20
N ALA A 403 -3.45 14.09 -24.75
CA ALA A 403 -3.85 15.28 -25.49
C ALA A 403 -4.74 14.98 -26.71
N MET A 404 -4.73 13.74 -27.21
CA MET A 404 -5.60 13.27 -28.29
C MET A 404 -6.95 12.73 -27.78
N ALA A 405 -7.29 12.99 -26.52
CA ALA A 405 -8.49 12.51 -25.83
C ALA A 405 -8.62 10.98 -25.73
N THR A 406 -7.53 10.23 -25.95
CA THR A 406 -7.52 8.78 -25.76
C THR A 406 -7.11 8.43 -24.33
N ALA A 407 -7.98 7.74 -23.60
CA ALA A 407 -7.68 7.20 -22.28
C ALA A 407 -6.79 5.95 -22.37
N ALA A 408 -5.84 5.83 -21.45
CA ALA A 408 -4.92 4.69 -21.37
C ALA A 408 -4.67 4.30 -19.91
N LEU A 409 -4.62 3.00 -19.66
CA LEU A 409 -4.22 2.45 -18.36
C LEU A 409 -2.69 2.42 -18.26
N LEU A 410 -2.15 3.20 -17.34
CA LEU A 410 -0.72 3.29 -17.06
C LEU A 410 -0.38 2.57 -15.75
N LEU A 411 0.66 1.76 -15.79
CA LEU A 411 1.34 1.22 -14.62
C LEU A 411 2.63 1.99 -14.38
N VAL A 412 2.79 2.51 -13.18
CA VAL A 412 4.02 3.14 -12.72
C VAL A 412 4.64 2.25 -11.66
N ARG A 413 5.94 1.99 -11.78
CA ARG A 413 6.67 1.14 -10.85
C ARG A 413 7.94 1.80 -10.35
N TYR A 414 8.12 1.83 -9.03
CA TYR A 414 9.37 2.13 -8.38
C TYR A 414 10.27 0.89 -8.30
N HIS A 415 11.57 1.07 -8.56
CA HIS A 415 12.59 0.03 -8.50
C HIS A 415 13.56 0.33 -7.35
N PRO A 416 13.38 -0.28 -6.17
CA PRO A 416 14.20 0.03 -4.98
C PRO A 416 15.70 -0.14 -5.23
N ASP A 417 16.10 -1.19 -5.95
CA ASP A 417 17.50 -1.53 -6.21
C ASP A 417 18.22 -0.46 -7.05
N THR A 418 17.50 0.17 -8.00
CA THR A 418 18.07 1.19 -8.90
C THR A 418 17.64 2.60 -8.54
N LYS A 419 16.74 2.75 -7.57
CA LYS A 419 16.08 4.02 -7.20
C LYS A 419 15.52 4.75 -8.42
N SER A 420 14.88 4.01 -9.34
CA SER A 420 14.34 4.55 -10.59
C SER A 420 12.84 4.26 -10.71
N ILE A 421 12.16 4.96 -11.63
CA ILE A 421 10.72 4.77 -11.89
C ILE A 421 10.52 4.38 -13.36
N SER A 422 9.93 3.20 -13.59
CA SER A 422 9.44 2.79 -14.90
C SER A 422 7.95 3.13 -15.04
N GLN A 423 7.53 3.29 -16.29
CA GLN A 423 6.13 3.53 -16.66
C GLN A 423 5.81 2.62 -17.84
N HIS A 424 4.65 1.99 -17.80
CA HIS A 424 4.20 1.04 -18.80
C HIS A 424 2.74 1.32 -19.14
N THR A 425 2.39 1.28 -20.42
CA THR A 425 0.99 1.33 -20.85
C THR A 425 0.47 -0.10 -21.01
N ILE A 426 -0.61 -0.44 -20.32
CA ILE A 426 -1.28 -1.73 -20.51
C ILE A 426 -2.19 -1.63 -21.72
N LYS A 427 -2.12 -2.63 -22.60
CA LYS A 427 -3.12 -2.78 -23.66
C LYS A 427 -4.43 -3.31 -23.07
N VAL A 428 -5.38 -2.41 -22.91
CA VAL A 428 -6.75 -2.73 -22.45
C VAL A 428 -7.62 -3.10 -23.66
N PRO A 429 -8.47 -4.14 -23.58
CA PRO A 429 -9.47 -4.43 -24.61
C PRO A 429 -10.40 -3.24 -24.87
N GLU A 430 -10.78 -3.02 -26.13
CA GLU A 430 -11.69 -1.93 -26.55
C GLU A 430 -13.10 -2.04 -25.91
N SER A 431 -13.44 -3.19 -25.34
CA SER A 431 -14.70 -3.40 -24.63
C SER A 431 -14.76 -2.74 -23.25
N ILE A 432 -13.62 -2.26 -22.72
CA ILE A 432 -13.52 -1.64 -21.41
C ILE A 432 -13.45 -0.13 -21.62
N ASP A 433 -14.45 0.58 -21.09
CA ASP A 433 -14.48 2.04 -21.14
C ASP A 433 -13.50 2.63 -20.12
N LEU A 434 -12.47 3.30 -20.62
CA LEU A 434 -11.47 3.99 -19.79
C LEU A 434 -11.75 5.50 -19.67
N ASP A 435 -12.76 6.04 -20.34
CA ASP A 435 -13.00 7.49 -20.32
C ASP A 435 -13.57 7.96 -18.98
N ALA A 436 -14.03 7.05 -18.13
CA ALA A 436 -14.33 7.32 -16.74
C ALA A 436 -14.44 6.04 -15.90
N PRO A 437 -13.32 5.51 -15.40
CA PRO A 437 -13.35 4.45 -14.39
C PRO A 437 -13.90 5.00 -13.07
N ASN A 438 -14.68 4.18 -12.35
CA ASN A 438 -15.10 4.50 -10.99
C ASN A 438 -13.94 4.28 -9.99
N ALA A 439 -13.19 3.20 -10.17
CA ALA A 439 -12.07 2.84 -9.31
C ALA A 439 -11.01 2.04 -10.06
N VAL A 440 -9.74 2.19 -9.65
CA VAL A 440 -8.59 1.43 -10.19
C VAL A 440 -7.66 1.05 -9.05
N CYS A 441 -7.18 -0.19 -9.07
CA CYS A 441 -6.33 -0.74 -8.03
C CYS A 441 -5.33 -1.76 -8.60
N VAL A 442 -4.12 -1.81 -8.03
CA VAL A 442 -3.09 -2.79 -8.37
C VAL A 442 -2.98 -3.86 -7.29
N ASP A 443 -2.95 -5.13 -7.70
CA ASP A 443 -2.53 -6.26 -6.86
C ASP A 443 -1.16 -6.74 -7.34
N ASP A 444 -0.11 -6.28 -6.66
CA ASP A 444 1.28 -6.65 -6.93
C ASP A 444 1.59 -8.12 -6.59
N THR A 445 0.88 -8.69 -5.63
CA THR A 445 1.05 -10.08 -5.20
C THR A 445 0.52 -11.05 -6.24
N ALA A 446 -0.64 -10.77 -6.83
CA ALA A 446 -1.26 -11.59 -7.88
C ALA A 446 -0.82 -11.21 -9.28
N GLY A 447 -0.17 -10.04 -9.45
CA GLY A 447 0.13 -9.50 -10.76
C GLY A 447 -1.14 -9.14 -11.51
N ALA A 448 -2.03 -8.36 -10.91
CA ALA A 448 -3.32 -7.97 -11.50
C ALA A 448 -3.60 -6.48 -11.35
N VAL A 449 -4.41 -5.95 -12.27
CA VAL A 449 -5.08 -4.65 -12.11
C VAL A 449 -6.58 -4.91 -12.07
N HIS A 450 -7.23 -4.31 -11.08
CA HIS A 450 -8.68 -4.31 -10.92
C HIS A 450 -9.21 -2.93 -11.30
N LEU A 451 -10.21 -2.89 -12.17
CA LEU A 451 -10.84 -1.67 -12.64
C LEU A 451 -12.36 -1.82 -12.53
N VAL A 452 -13.04 -0.86 -11.93
CA VAL A 452 -14.51 -0.79 -11.95
C VAL A 452 -14.92 0.32 -12.90
N ASP A 453 -15.72 0.00 -13.90
CA ASP A 453 -16.27 1.01 -14.81
C ASP A 453 -17.54 1.68 -14.26
N LYS A 454 -18.05 2.69 -14.99
CA LYS A 454 -19.28 3.42 -14.64
C LYS A 454 -20.53 2.54 -14.59
N GLN A 455 -20.51 1.39 -15.24
CA GLN A 455 -21.63 0.45 -15.27
C GLN A 455 -21.57 -0.54 -14.09
N GLY A 456 -20.60 -0.39 -13.18
CA GLY A 456 -20.41 -1.28 -12.06
C GLY A 456 -19.80 -2.63 -12.47
N VAL A 457 -19.10 -2.70 -13.61
CA VAL A 457 -18.41 -3.93 -14.00
C VAL A 457 -16.99 -3.91 -13.45
N LEU A 458 -16.65 -4.91 -12.63
CA LEU A 458 -15.29 -5.19 -12.20
C LEU A 458 -14.55 -5.98 -13.27
N TRP A 459 -13.53 -5.36 -13.84
CA TRP A 459 -12.59 -5.94 -14.78
C TRP A 459 -11.31 -6.35 -14.05
N THR A 460 -10.86 -7.59 -14.23
CA THR A 460 -9.58 -8.06 -13.68
C THR A 460 -8.61 -8.40 -14.82
N LEU A 461 -7.53 -7.62 -14.90
CA LEU A 461 -6.47 -7.71 -15.90
C LEU A 461 -5.23 -8.36 -15.28
N ARG A 462 -5.04 -9.66 -15.49
CA ARG A 462 -3.89 -10.40 -14.96
C ARG A 462 -2.71 -10.40 -15.92
N TYR A 463 -1.53 -10.14 -15.38
CA TYR A 463 -0.27 -10.08 -16.11
C TYR A 463 0.75 -11.13 -15.64
N VAL A 464 0.30 -12.15 -14.89
CA VAL A 464 1.07 -13.36 -14.50
C VAL A 464 0.23 -14.62 -14.59
#